data_AF-A0A0R2SAJ6-F1
#
_entry.id   AF-A0A0R2SAJ6-F1
#
_cell.length_a   1.000
_cell.length_b   1.000
_cell.length_c   1.000
_cell.angle_alpha   90.00
_cell.angle_beta   90.00
_cell.angle_gamma   90.00
#
_symmetry.space_group_name_H-M   'P 1'
#
loop_
_entity.id
_entity.type
_entity.pdbx_description
1 polymer ?
#
loop_
_entity_poly.entity_id
_entity_poly.type
_entity_poly.pdbx_seq_one_letter_code
_entity_poly.pdbx_strand_id
1 'polypeptide(L)'
;MDDTSFASGGITGPNPLGLVRLMDPNGINALGTGIGHDLVGFLDEDWSTPLVMNDRYQADPNTYQRGTATWPFQNLSDGPHRFTVRAWDTYNNPSQSSVDFTVVSRAQLQLGAVRLFPNPSPGTVHWQVEHNASGDSLAAYWSVSDGSGRVVWAQQWSGLATSSVLTAPDWFGTDPSGRPLPNGWYTAHVVVVRPSDGQLVREAERLILLRP
;
A
#
# COMPACT_ATOMS: atom_id res chain seq x y z
N MET A 1 0.67 -5.53 -4.51
CA MET A 1 0.24 -4.74 -5.68
C MET A 1 1.08 -3.49 -5.74
N ASP A 2 1.46 -3.05 -6.94
CA ASP A 2 2.25 -1.84 -7.25
C ASP A 2 3.72 -1.84 -6.79
N ASP A 3 3.99 -2.18 -5.52
CA ASP A 3 5.33 -2.25 -4.96
C ASP A 3 5.48 -3.37 -3.90
N THR A 4 6.69 -3.49 -3.32
CA THR A 4 7.03 -4.52 -2.32
C THR A 4 6.59 -4.20 -0.90
N SER A 5 6.04 -3.00 -0.65
CA SER A 5 5.51 -2.57 0.65
C SER A 5 4.03 -2.93 0.84
N PHE A 6 3.35 -3.30 -0.24
CA PHE A 6 1.95 -3.70 -0.21
C PHE A 6 1.70 -4.91 0.70
N ALA A 7 0.71 -4.78 1.57
CA ALA A 7 0.23 -5.86 2.43
C ALA A 7 -1.13 -6.39 1.94
N SER A 8 -1.35 -7.71 2.04
CA SER A 8 -2.65 -8.32 1.72
C SER A 8 -3.77 -7.67 2.52
N GLY A 9 -4.89 -7.39 1.85
CA GLY A 9 -6.02 -6.61 2.35
C GLY A 9 -5.92 -5.10 2.08
N GLY A 10 -4.81 -4.61 1.52
CA GLY A 10 -4.62 -3.20 1.19
C GLY A 10 -5.47 -2.70 0.02
N ILE A 11 -5.48 -1.38 -0.17
CA ILE A 11 -6.19 -0.72 -1.28
C ILE A 11 -5.26 -0.46 -2.48
N THR A 12 -5.84 -0.44 -3.68
CA THR A 12 -5.17 0.01 -4.91
C THR A 12 -6.17 0.67 -5.86
N GLY A 13 -5.67 1.26 -6.96
CA GLY A 13 -6.48 1.79 -8.04
C GLY A 13 -6.95 0.71 -9.03
N PRO A 14 -7.66 1.09 -10.11
CA PRO A 14 -8.21 0.14 -11.08
C PRO A 14 -7.16 -0.45 -12.04
N ASN A 15 -5.94 0.11 -12.08
CA ASN A 15 -4.87 -0.32 -12.98
C ASN A 15 -3.59 -0.72 -12.21
N PRO A 16 -3.66 -1.66 -11.26
CA PRO A 16 -2.51 -1.99 -10.43
C PRO A 16 -1.49 -2.86 -11.16
N LEU A 17 -0.23 -2.81 -10.74
CA LEU A 17 0.78 -3.77 -11.17
C LEU A 17 0.79 -4.97 -10.21
N GLY A 18 0.42 -6.15 -10.71
CA GLY A 18 0.61 -7.42 -10.00
C GLY A 18 2.09 -7.78 -9.98
N LEU A 19 2.78 -7.49 -8.88
CA LEU A 19 4.20 -7.82 -8.68
C LEU A 19 4.33 -9.15 -7.93
N VAL A 20 4.99 -10.13 -8.55
CA VAL A 20 5.16 -11.48 -8.00
C VAL A 20 6.64 -11.77 -7.83
N ARG A 21 7.07 -12.05 -6.60
CA ARG A 21 8.44 -12.49 -6.31
C ARG A 21 8.45 -13.99 -6.08
N LEU A 22 9.26 -14.70 -6.84
CA LEU A 22 9.37 -16.15 -6.79
C LEU A 22 10.73 -16.56 -6.24
N MET A 23 10.76 -17.63 -5.47
CA MET A 23 11.98 -18.25 -4.97
C MET A 23 11.79 -19.77 -4.91
N ASP A 24 12.70 -20.50 -5.54
CA ASP A 24 12.79 -21.95 -5.43
C ASP A 24 14.27 -22.39 -5.49
N PRO A 25 14.76 -23.26 -4.59
CA PRO A 25 16.13 -23.76 -4.62
C PRO A 25 16.52 -24.49 -5.92
N ASN A 26 15.55 -25.11 -6.59
CA ASN A 26 15.69 -25.84 -7.84
C ASN A 26 15.47 -24.96 -9.07
N GLY A 27 15.09 -23.69 -8.88
CA GLY A 27 14.82 -22.74 -9.94
C GLY A 27 13.37 -22.76 -10.42
N ILE A 28 12.99 -21.65 -11.04
CA ILE A 28 11.62 -21.41 -11.52
C ILE A 28 11.49 -21.89 -12.96
N ASN A 29 10.46 -22.69 -13.25
CA ASN A 29 10.10 -23.06 -14.60
C ASN A 29 9.30 -21.92 -15.26
N ALA A 30 10.00 -21.03 -15.96
CA ALA A 30 9.40 -19.89 -16.65
C ALA A 30 9.53 -19.96 -18.18
N LEU A 31 10.14 -21.03 -18.73
CA LEU A 31 10.43 -21.13 -20.17
C LEU A 31 9.18 -21.38 -21.04
N GLY A 32 8.05 -21.79 -20.45
CA GLY A 32 6.78 -22.01 -21.18
C GLY A 32 6.86 -23.11 -22.26
N THR A 33 7.94 -23.90 -22.28
CA THR A 33 8.18 -24.96 -23.27
C THR A 33 7.63 -26.31 -22.83
N GLY A 34 7.20 -26.44 -21.57
CA GLY A 34 6.52 -27.62 -21.04
C GLY A 34 5.01 -27.46 -21.08
N ILE A 35 4.30 -28.44 -21.65
CA ILE A 35 2.82 -28.45 -21.67
C ILE A 35 2.29 -28.37 -20.23
N GLY A 36 1.59 -27.28 -19.89
CA GLY A 36 0.86 -27.15 -18.63
C GLY A 36 1.68 -26.72 -17.40
N HIS A 37 2.93 -26.26 -17.58
CA HIS A 37 3.79 -25.77 -16.49
C HIS A 37 4.12 -24.27 -16.65
N ASP A 38 3.13 -23.51 -17.10
CA ASP A 38 3.25 -22.06 -17.28
C ASP A 38 3.19 -21.34 -15.93
N LEU A 39 3.93 -20.24 -15.78
CA LEU A 39 3.72 -19.33 -14.66
C LEU A 39 2.42 -18.58 -14.91
N VAL A 40 1.37 -18.88 -14.14
CA VAL A 40 0.03 -18.36 -14.38
C VAL A 40 -0.54 -17.63 -13.18
N GLY A 41 -1.20 -16.51 -13.46
CA GLY A 41 -2.03 -15.78 -12.52
C GLY A 41 -3.52 -16.00 -12.77
N PHE A 42 -4.33 -15.83 -11.73
CA PHE A 42 -5.79 -15.88 -11.78
C PHE A 42 -6.34 -14.73 -10.94
N LEU A 43 -7.24 -13.96 -11.52
CA LEU A 43 -7.95 -12.90 -10.82
C LEU A 43 -9.33 -13.42 -10.41
N ASP A 44 -9.71 -13.16 -9.16
CA ASP A 44 -11.02 -13.47 -8.59
C ASP A 44 -11.47 -14.93 -8.78
N GLU A 45 -10.49 -15.84 -8.71
CA GLU A 45 -10.69 -17.29 -8.86
C GLU A 45 -11.30 -17.68 -10.22
N ASP A 46 -11.15 -16.83 -11.25
CA ASP A 46 -11.49 -17.19 -12.63
C ASP A 46 -10.41 -18.11 -13.23
N TRP A 47 -10.48 -19.39 -12.87
CA TRP A 47 -9.59 -20.44 -13.36
C TRP A 47 -9.72 -20.71 -14.87
N SER A 48 -10.77 -20.18 -15.51
CA SER A 48 -11.00 -20.36 -16.94
C SER A 48 -10.21 -19.36 -17.80
N THR A 49 -9.74 -18.27 -17.19
CA THR A 49 -9.02 -17.19 -17.87
C THR A 49 -7.61 -16.99 -17.27
N PRO A 50 -6.66 -17.93 -17.52
CA PRO A 50 -5.32 -17.84 -16.96
C PRO A 50 -4.54 -16.64 -17.54
N LEU A 51 -3.86 -15.91 -16.67
CA LEU A 51 -2.96 -14.81 -17.00
C LEU A 51 -1.55 -15.39 -17.12
N VAL A 52 -1.12 -15.75 -18.34
CA VAL A 52 0.20 -16.37 -18.59
C VAL A 52 1.32 -15.33 -18.44
N MET A 53 2.15 -15.47 -17.40
CA MET A 53 3.16 -14.48 -17.00
C MET A 53 4.59 -14.83 -17.43
N ASN A 54 4.81 -15.95 -18.13
CA ASN A 54 6.14 -16.42 -18.57
C ASN A 54 6.96 -15.32 -19.27
N ASP A 55 6.38 -14.64 -20.25
CA ASP A 55 7.05 -13.56 -21.00
C ASP A 55 7.32 -12.30 -20.16
N ARG A 56 6.73 -12.22 -18.96
CA ARG A 56 6.89 -11.13 -18.00
C ARG A 56 7.71 -11.53 -16.78
N TYR A 57 8.28 -12.73 -16.78
CA TYR A 57 9.21 -13.19 -15.76
C TYR A 57 10.63 -12.77 -16.11
N GLN A 58 11.35 -12.28 -15.11
CA GLN A 58 12.77 -11.97 -15.19
C GLN A 58 13.49 -12.58 -13.99
N ALA A 59 14.52 -13.38 -14.24
CA ALA A 59 15.38 -13.90 -13.19
C ALA A 59 16.21 -12.78 -12.55
N ASP A 60 16.47 -12.91 -11.24
CA ASP A 60 17.33 -11.98 -10.53
C ASP A 60 18.80 -12.12 -11.02
N PRO A 61 19.62 -11.05 -10.96
CA PRO A 61 21.01 -11.12 -11.40
C PRO A 61 21.79 -12.25 -10.69
N ASN A 62 22.53 -13.03 -11.49
CA ASN A 62 23.41 -14.11 -11.03
C ASN A 62 22.71 -15.24 -10.25
N THR A 63 21.40 -15.46 -10.45
CA THR A 63 20.71 -16.60 -9.84
C THR A 63 19.58 -17.14 -10.72
N TYR A 64 19.41 -18.45 -10.72
CA TYR A 64 18.27 -19.14 -11.33
C TYR A 64 17.16 -19.43 -10.30
N GLN A 65 17.45 -19.23 -9.02
CA GLN A 65 16.58 -19.61 -7.90
C GLN A 65 15.53 -18.54 -7.58
N ARG A 66 15.70 -17.33 -8.07
CA ARG A 66 14.83 -16.19 -7.78
C ARG A 66 14.53 -15.41 -9.04
N GLY A 67 13.35 -14.80 -9.05
CA GLY A 67 12.98 -13.86 -10.08
C GLY A 67 11.69 -13.15 -9.75
N THR A 68 11.34 -12.24 -10.63
CA THR A 68 10.16 -11.39 -10.50
C THR A 68 9.32 -11.52 -11.76
N ALA A 69 8.03 -11.73 -11.60
CA ALA A 69 7.06 -11.64 -12.68
C ALA A 69 6.09 -10.48 -12.42
N THR A 70 5.60 -9.88 -13.49
CA THR A 70 4.66 -8.75 -13.40
C THR A 70 3.42 -8.98 -14.25
N TRP A 71 2.27 -8.45 -13.81
CA TRP A 71 1.06 -8.39 -14.62
C TRP A 71 0.39 -7.01 -14.49
N PRO A 72 0.31 -6.21 -15.57
CA PRO A 72 -0.34 -4.92 -15.52
C PRO A 72 -1.86 -5.10 -15.68
N PHE A 73 -2.59 -5.06 -14.57
CA PHE A 73 -4.05 -5.07 -14.62
C PHE A 73 -4.58 -3.76 -15.20
N GLN A 74 -5.75 -3.82 -15.83
CA GLN A 74 -6.42 -2.68 -16.44
C GLN A 74 -7.91 -2.72 -16.15
N ASN A 75 -8.47 -1.57 -15.77
CA ASN A 75 -9.89 -1.34 -15.57
C ASN A 75 -10.56 -2.37 -14.64
N LEU A 76 -9.89 -2.74 -13.55
CA LEU A 76 -10.53 -3.54 -12.51
C LEU A 76 -11.72 -2.77 -11.92
N SER A 77 -12.80 -3.50 -11.65
CA SER A 77 -14.00 -2.95 -11.02
C SER A 77 -13.73 -2.52 -9.59
N ASP A 78 -14.52 -1.59 -9.06
CA ASP A 78 -14.44 -1.26 -7.63
C ASP A 78 -14.90 -2.44 -6.77
N GLY A 79 -14.19 -2.70 -5.67
CA GLY A 79 -14.52 -3.76 -4.73
C GLY A 79 -13.35 -4.67 -4.36
N PRO A 80 -13.63 -5.74 -3.58
CA PRO A 80 -12.62 -6.71 -3.18
C PRO A 80 -12.23 -7.60 -4.37
N HIS A 81 -10.94 -7.87 -4.47
CA HIS A 81 -10.33 -8.72 -5.48
C HIS A 81 -9.31 -9.67 -4.84
N ARG A 82 -9.10 -10.81 -5.50
CA ARG A 82 -8.07 -11.79 -5.10
C ARG A 82 -7.21 -12.15 -6.30
N PHE A 83 -5.91 -11.87 -6.20
CA PHE A 83 -4.95 -12.30 -7.21
C PHE A 83 -4.20 -13.53 -6.71
N THR A 84 -4.32 -14.62 -7.45
CA THR A 84 -3.70 -15.91 -7.14
C THR A 84 -2.70 -16.28 -8.20
N VAL A 85 -1.51 -16.71 -7.79
CA VAL A 85 -0.44 -17.12 -8.71
C VAL A 85 -0.08 -18.55 -8.46
N ARG A 86 0.09 -19.31 -9.54
CA ARG A 86 0.59 -20.68 -9.54
C ARG A 86 1.86 -20.74 -10.37
N ALA A 87 2.90 -21.36 -9.80
CA ALA A 87 4.21 -21.51 -10.40
C ALA A 87 4.71 -22.95 -10.24
N TRP A 88 5.67 -23.35 -11.07
CA TRP A 88 6.33 -24.66 -11.01
C TRP A 88 7.83 -24.48 -10.88
N ASP A 89 8.48 -25.39 -10.17
CA ASP A 89 9.94 -25.53 -10.20
C ASP A 89 10.41 -26.32 -11.44
N THR A 90 11.72 -26.41 -11.64
CA THR A 90 12.32 -27.18 -12.76
C THR A 90 12.09 -28.70 -12.67
N TYR A 91 11.64 -29.21 -11.52
CA TYR A 91 11.25 -30.61 -11.30
C TYR A 91 9.72 -30.81 -11.41
N ASN A 92 8.98 -29.81 -11.89
CA ASN A 92 7.52 -29.80 -12.06
C ASN A 92 6.72 -29.89 -10.75
N ASN A 93 7.27 -29.43 -9.63
CA ASN A 93 6.53 -29.27 -8.38
C ASN A 93 5.75 -27.94 -8.41
N PRO A 94 4.41 -27.96 -8.29
CA PRO A 94 3.62 -26.74 -8.27
C PRO A 94 3.59 -26.10 -6.88
N SER A 95 3.50 -24.77 -6.86
CA SER A 95 3.18 -23.99 -5.67
C SER A 95 2.19 -22.88 -6.02
N GLN A 96 1.39 -22.45 -5.04
CA GLN A 96 0.38 -21.42 -5.22
C GLN A 96 0.39 -20.45 -4.03
N SER A 97 0.19 -19.16 -4.32
CA SER A 97 0.00 -18.12 -3.32
C SER A 97 -1.02 -17.10 -3.79
N SER A 98 -1.63 -16.36 -2.86
CA SER A 98 -2.65 -15.36 -3.18
C SER A 98 -2.47 -14.09 -2.35
N VAL A 99 -2.92 -12.98 -2.91
CA VAL A 99 -3.04 -11.69 -2.24
C VAL A 99 -4.44 -11.13 -2.43
N ASP A 100 -5.03 -10.67 -1.33
CA ASP A 100 -6.32 -9.97 -1.33
C ASP A 100 -6.07 -8.47 -1.41
N PHE A 101 -6.91 -7.74 -2.14
CA PHE A 101 -6.82 -6.29 -2.26
C PHE A 101 -8.19 -5.69 -2.58
N THR A 102 -8.38 -4.42 -2.28
CA THR A 102 -9.60 -3.68 -2.66
C THR A 102 -9.27 -2.66 -3.72
N VAL A 103 -9.94 -2.73 -4.87
CA VAL A 103 -9.87 -1.71 -5.91
C VAL A 103 -10.84 -0.61 -5.55
N VAL A 104 -10.33 0.61 -5.58
CA VAL A 104 -11.12 1.82 -5.35
C VAL A 104 -10.89 2.76 -6.52
N SER A 105 -11.95 3.09 -7.27
CA SER A 105 -11.85 3.99 -8.41
C SER A 105 -11.28 5.33 -7.99
N ARG A 106 -10.43 5.88 -8.85
CA ARG A 106 -9.88 7.22 -8.65
C ARG A 106 -10.92 8.31 -8.86
N ALA A 107 -12.12 7.98 -9.35
CA ALA A 107 -13.20 8.93 -9.59
C ALA A 107 -13.58 9.67 -8.31
N GLN A 108 -13.52 9.00 -7.16
CA GLN A 108 -13.61 9.64 -5.86
C GLN A 108 -12.29 9.49 -5.11
N LEU A 109 -11.78 10.58 -4.55
CA LEU A 109 -10.66 10.51 -3.62
C LEU A 109 -11.15 9.81 -2.34
N GLN A 110 -10.43 8.78 -1.90
CA GLN A 110 -10.76 8.03 -0.68
C GLN A 110 -9.49 7.81 0.14
N LEU A 111 -9.67 7.82 1.48
CA LEU A 111 -8.63 7.41 2.42
C LEU A 111 -8.90 5.97 2.88
N GLY A 112 -7.81 5.23 3.08
CA GLY A 112 -7.80 3.95 3.76
C GLY A 112 -7.43 4.12 5.23
N ALA A 113 -6.58 3.21 5.75
CA ALA A 113 -6.17 3.27 7.14
C ALA A 113 -5.30 4.50 7.45
N VAL A 114 -5.58 5.14 8.59
CA VAL A 114 -4.69 6.11 9.23
C VAL A 114 -3.96 5.40 10.37
N ARG A 115 -2.63 5.35 10.30
CA ARG A 115 -1.79 4.64 11.26
C ARG A 115 -0.93 5.64 12.02
N LEU A 116 -1.09 5.63 13.35
CA LEU A 116 -0.26 6.37 14.29
C LEU A 116 0.53 5.37 15.12
N PHE A 117 1.86 5.38 15.02
CA PHE A 117 2.68 4.41 15.73
C PHE A 117 4.00 4.99 16.24
N PRO A 118 4.45 4.58 17.45
CA PRO A 118 3.68 3.80 18.43
C PRO A 118 2.49 4.59 18.99
N ASN A 119 1.44 3.88 19.43
CA ASN A 119 0.29 4.46 20.12
C ASN A 119 -0.21 3.48 21.20
N PRO A 120 -0.05 3.77 22.52
CA PRO A 120 0.46 5.01 23.11
C PRO A 120 1.91 5.34 22.74
N SER A 121 2.21 6.63 22.57
CA SER A 121 3.53 7.15 22.20
C SER A 121 4.28 7.75 23.40
N PRO A 122 5.59 7.50 23.54
CA PRO A 122 6.44 8.18 24.52
C PRO A 122 6.88 9.58 24.08
N GLY A 123 6.38 10.08 22.93
CA GLY A 123 6.75 11.36 22.34
C GLY A 123 6.86 11.27 20.83
N THR A 124 7.64 10.33 20.31
CA THR A 124 7.80 10.11 18.85
C THR A 124 6.57 9.45 18.26
N VAL A 125 6.01 10.02 17.19
CA VAL A 125 4.86 9.47 16.47
C VAL A 125 5.14 9.48 14.97
N HIS A 126 5.01 8.33 14.34
CA HIS A 126 5.00 8.19 12.88
C HIS A 126 3.56 8.10 12.38
N TRP A 127 3.32 8.79 11.27
CA TRP A 127 1.99 8.98 10.70
C TRP A 127 1.97 8.48 9.28
N GLN A 128 1.05 7.56 8.98
CA GLN A 128 0.81 7.09 7.63
C GLN A 128 -0.69 7.16 7.35
N VAL A 129 -1.04 7.58 6.13
CA VAL A 129 -2.41 7.54 5.63
C VAL A 129 -2.43 6.85 4.27
N GLU A 130 -3.25 5.82 4.14
CA GLU A 130 -3.49 5.15 2.86
C GLU A 130 -4.46 5.97 2.00
N HIS A 131 -4.28 5.98 0.68
CA HIS A 131 -5.20 6.63 -0.26
C HIS A 131 -5.24 5.90 -1.61
N ASN A 132 -6.32 6.07 -2.36
CA ASN A 132 -6.50 5.45 -3.68
C ASN A 132 -5.95 6.28 -4.87
N ALA A 133 -5.38 7.45 -4.57
CA ALA A 133 -4.95 8.44 -5.56
C ALA A 133 -3.43 8.42 -5.88
N SER A 134 -2.78 7.26 -5.85
CA SER A 134 -1.38 7.12 -6.27
C SER A 134 -1.22 7.53 -7.74
N GLY A 135 -0.21 8.33 -8.04
CA GLY A 135 0.03 8.96 -9.35
C GLY A 135 -0.67 10.30 -9.55
N ASP A 136 -1.51 10.74 -8.61
CA ASP A 136 -2.12 12.08 -8.67
C ASP A 136 -1.27 13.09 -7.89
N SER A 137 -1.41 14.38 -8.23
CA SER A 137 -0.94 15.45 -7.34
C SER A 137 -1.90 15.56 -6.17
N LEU A 138 -1.37 15.54 -4.94
CA LEU A 138 -2.14 15.67 -3.71
C LEU A 138 -1.57 16.78 -2.83
N ALA A 139 -2.41 17.33 -1.96
CA ALA A 139 -2.01 18.16 -0.83
C ALA A 139 -2.55 17.53 0.45
N ALA A 140 -1.70 17.33 1.45
CA ALA A 140 -2.06 16.76 2.73
C ALA A 140 -1.80 17.76 3.86
N TYR A 141 -2.75 17.85 4.78
CA TYR A 141 -2.68 18.67 5.98
C TYR A 141 -2.85 17.77 7.19
N TRP A 142 -1.83 17.69 8.03
CA TRP A 142 -1.86 16.95 9.28
C TRP A 142 -1.94 17.92 10.45
N SER A 143 -2.71 17.57 11.46
CA SER A 143 -2.76 18.36 12.70
C SER A 143 -3.09 17.51 13.90
N VAL A 144 -2.63 17.93 15.08
CA VAL A 144 -2.99 17.33 16.36
C VAL A 144 -3.70 18.38 17.20
N SER A 145 -4.83 18.00 17.78
CA SER A 145 -5.59 18.83 18.71
C SER A 145 -5.61 18.23 20.12
N ASP A 146 -5.59 19.10 21.14
CA ASP A 146 -5.79 18.70 22.53
C ASP A 146 -7.28 18.46 22.85
N GLY A 147 -7.59 18.04 24.08
CA GLY A 147 -8.96 17.75 24.49
C GLY A 147 -9.93 18.94 24.47
N SER A 148 -9.44 20.17 24.29
CA SER A 148 -10.27 21.36 24.08
C SER A 148 -10.52 21.68 22.60
N GLY A 149 -9.96 20.88 21.68
CA GLY A 149 -10.00 21.10 20.24
C GLY A 149 -8.95 22.11 19.74
N ARG A 150 -8.06 22.61 20.61
CA ARG A 150 -6.99 23.52 20.20
C ARG A 150 -5.90 22.74 19.47
N VAL A 151 -5.54 23.20 18.28
CA VAL A 151 -4.44 22.63 17.49
C VAL A 151 -3.11 22.93 18.18
N VAL A 152 -2.36 21.88 18.51
CA VAL A 152 -1.06 21.93 19.20
C VAL A 152 0.11 21.59 18.26
N TRP A 153 -0.17 20.97 17.12
CA TRP A 153 0.81 20.72 16.06
C TRP A 153 0.09 20.68 14.72
N ALA A 154 0.75 21.17 13.67
CA ALA A 154 0.25 21.06 12.30
C ALA A 154 1.40 21.03 11.30
N GLN A 155 1.18 20.33 10.20
CA GLN A 155 2.11 20.25 9.09
C GLN A 155 1.38 20.07 7.77
N GLN A 156 2.02 20.47 6.67
CA GLN A 156 1.48 20.33 5.32
C GLN A 156 2.51 19.71 4.37
N TRP A 157 1.98 19.06 3.33
CA TRP A 157 2.75 18.55 2.21
C TRP A 157 1.94 18.71 0.94
N SER A 158 2.62 18.89 -0.19
CA SER A 158 2.00 18.85 -1.50
C SER A 158 2.99 18.29 -2.52
N GLY A 159 2.52 17.44 -3.41
CA GLY A 159 3.34 16.86 -4.45
C GLY A 159 2.66 15.73 -5.21
N LEU A 160 3.42 15.09 -6.10
CA LEU A 160 2.98 13.86 -6.76
C LEU A 160 3.03 12.71 -5.75
N ALA A 161 1.91 12.03 -5.52
CA ALA A 161 1.88 10.85 -4.69
C ALA A 161 2.44 9.66 -5.46
N THR A 162 3.68 9.26 -5.20
CA THR A 162 4.34 8.16 -5.93
C THR A 162 3.95 6.76 -5.41
N SER A 163 3.20 6.69 -4.32
CA SER A 163 2.67 5.47 -3.73
C SER A 163 1.25 5.73 -3.21
N SER A 164 0.59 4.68 -2.71
CA SER A 164 -0.74 4.75 -2.09
C SER A 164 -0.68 5.10 -0.59
N VAL A 165 0.45 5.57 -0.08
CA VAL A 165 0.66 5.93 1.33
C VAL A 165 1.37 7.27 1.43
N LEU A 166 0.76 8.22 2.14
CA LEU A 166 1.43 9.48 2.52
C LEU A 166 1.92 9.38 3.96
N THR A 167 3.15 9.86 4.18
CA THR A 167 3.78 9.91 5.51
C THR A 167 3.90 11.37 5.94
N ALA A 168 3.47 11.69 7.17
CA ALA A 168 3.69 13.02 7.73
C ALA A 168 5.15 13.16 8.21
N PRO A 169 5.70 14.38 8.25
CA PRO A 169 6.99 14.63 8.89
C PRO A 169 7.00 14.18 10.36
N ASP A 170 8.15 13.68 10.81
CA ASP A 170 8.31 13.17 12.18
C ASP A 170 7.93 14.24 13.21
N TRP A 171 7.15 13.83 14.20
CA TRP A 171 6.74 14.66 15.32
C TRP A 171 7.08 14.01 16.65
N PHE A 172 7.60 14.81 17.58
CA PHE A 172 8.13 14.37 18.88
C PHE A 172 7.20 14.72 20.05
N GLY A 173 5.92 14.93 19.77
CA GLY A 173 4.91 15.18 20.81
C GLY A 173 5.12 16.52 21.51
N THR A 174 5.63 17.52 20.79
CA THR A 174 5.95 18.86 21.31
C THR A 174 5.05 19.93 20.71
N ASP A 175 4.82 21.00 21.45
CA ASP A 175 4.19 22.22 20.95
C ASP A 175 5.12 22.99 19.97
N PRO A 176 4.65 24.09 19.34
CA PRO A 176 5.47 24.88 18.42
C PRO A 176 6.69 25.56 19.05
N SER A 177 6.75 25.67 20.39
CA SER A 177 7.91 26.16 21.12
C SER A 177 8.92 25.06 21.49
N GLY A 178 8.65 23.82 21.06
CA GLY A 178 9.49 22.65 21.36
C GLY A 178 9.24 22.07 22.76
N ARG A 179 8.22 22.55 23.49
CA ARG A 179 7.92 22.01 24.82
C ARG A 179 7.15 20.71 24.70
N PRO A 180 7.51 19.67 25.48
CA PRO A 180 6.72 18.46 25.61
C PRO A 180 5.26 18.75 25.91
N LEU A 181 4.36 18.17 25.11
CA LEU A 181 2.95 18.14 25.45
C LEU A 181 2.71 17.20 26.65
N PRO A 182 1.74 17.53 27.53
CA PRO A 182 1.38 16.68 28.66
C PRO A 182 0.93 15.28 28.24
N ASN A 183 1.09 14.32 29.15
CA ASN A 183 0.47 12.99 28.98
C ASN A 183 -1.05 13.13 28.89
N GLY A 184 -1.66 12.41 27.97
CA GLY A 184 -3.10 12.53 27.73
C GLY A 184 -3.53 12.02 26.37
N TRP A 185 -4.82 12.19 26.10
CA TRP A 185 -5.44 11.90 24.82
C TRP A 185 -5.43 13.15 23.93
N TYR A 186 -5.20 12.92 22.65
CA TYR A 186 -5.17 13.92 21.59
C TYR A 186 -5.93 13.37 20.38
N THR A 187 -6.34 14.25 19.48
CA THR A 187 -6.94 13.84 18.21
C THR A 187 -6.01 14.24 17.07
N ALA A 188 -5.58 13.24 16.30
CA ALA A 188 -4.81 13.42 15.09
C ALA A 188 -5.76 13.54 13.91
N HIS A 189 -5.69 14.63 13.16
CA HIS A 189 -6.48 14.87 11.96
C HIS A 189 -5.60 14.83 10.72
N VAL A 190 -6.11 14.25 9.66
CA VAL A 190 -5.54 14.36 8.31
C VAL A 190 -6.61 14.83 7.35
N VAL A 191 -6.25 15.79 6.50
CA VAL A 191 -7.06 16.23 5.36
C VAL A 191 -6.23 16.04 4.11
N VAL A 192 -6.77 15.35 3.11
CA VAL A 192 -6.13 15.18 1.81
C VAL A 192 -7.00 15.80 0.74
N VAL A 193 -6.37 16.59 -0.13
CA VAL A 193 -6.99 17.30 -1.24
C VAL A 193 -6.36 16.84 -2.54
N ARG A 194 -7.17 16.57 -3.55
CA ARG A 194 -6.71 16.38 -4.93
C ARG A 194 -6.99 17.67 -5.72
N PRO A 195 -5.96 18.48 -6.05
CA PRO A 195 -6.19 19.78 -6.68
C PRO A 195 -6.79 19.72 -8.09
N SER A 196 -6.61 18.61 -8.82
CA SER A 196 -7.07 18.49 -10.21
C SER A 196 -8.59 18.52 -10.36
N ASP A 197 -9.34 18.08 -9.35
CA ASP A 197 -10.79 18.02 -9.34
C ASP A 197 -11.41 18.64 -8.07
N GLY A 198 -10.59 19.15 -7.16
CA GLY A 198 -11.01 19.82 -5.93
C GLY A 198 -11.55 18.87 -4.85
N GLN A 199 -11.41 17.56 -5.02
CA GLN A 199 -11.89 16.60 -4.02
C GLN A 199 -11.12 16.70 -2.71
N LEU A 200 -11.84 16.55 -1.61
CA LEU A 200 -11.31 16.63 -0.25
C LEU A 200 -11.89 15.52 0.61
N VAL A 201 -10.99 14.83 1.30
CA VAL A 201 -11.32 13.80 2.31
C VAL A 201 -10.60 14.11 3.61
N ARG A 202 -11.19 13.69 4.72
CA ARG A 202 -10.65 13.93 6.06
C ARG A 202 -10.86 12.71 6.94
N GLU A 203 -9.87 12.41 7.77
CA GLU A 203 -9.95 11.36 8.77
C GLU A 203 -9.38 11.86 10.10
N ALA A 204 -9.76 11.17 11.18
CA ALA A 204 -9.26 11.47 12.51
C ALA A 204 -9.00 10.19 13.31
N GLU A 205 -7.89 10.17 14.02
CA GLU A 205 -7.48 9.05 14.85
C GLU A 205 -7.13 9.49 16.26
N ARG A 206 -7.37 8.59 17.22
CA ARG A 206 -7.03 8.86 18.61
C ARG A 206 -5.54 8.65 18.82
N LEU A 207 -4.86 9.65 19.37
CA LEU A 207 -3.47 9.56 19.79
C LEU A 207 -3.37 9.65 21.31
N ILE A 208 -2.54 8.79 21.90
CA ILE A 208 -2.24 8.82 23.33
C ILE A 208 -0.76 9.15 23.50
N LEU A 209 -0.45 10.22 24.23
CA LEU A 209 0.91 10.52 24.69
C LEU A 209 1.07 10.03 26.13
N LEU A 210 2.09 9.21 26.35
CA LEU A 210 2.44 8.65 27.65
C LEU A 210 3.97 8.62 27.80
N ARG A 211 4.52 9.71 28.33
CA ARG A 211 5.94 9.85 28.67
C ARG A 211 6.24 9.20 30.02
N PRO A 212 7.35 8.47 30.16
CA PRO A 212 7.81 7.90 31.41
C PRO A 212 8.28 8.96 32.43
#